data_AF-G8LXD2-F1
#
_entry.id   AF-G8LXD2-F1
#
_cell.length_a   1.000
_cell.length_b   1.000
_cell.length_c   1.000
_cell.angle_alpha   90.00
_cell.angle_beta   90.00
_cell.angle_gamma   90.00
#
_symmetry.space_group_name_H-M   'P 1'
#
loop_
_entity.id
_entity.type
_entity.pdbx_description
1 polymer ?
#
loop_
_entity_poly.entity_id
_entity_poly.type
_entity_poly.pdbx_seq_one_letter_code
_entity_poly.pdbx_strand_id
1 'polypeptide(L)'
;MILMFILRVTPARNVLIGKQCYKSDRPDMFFSKIVEDCTKIEVYDVSDRKKKLLNVSEINRRNHRMIINGKRYFICSITDIGDKKKAI
;
A
#
# COMPACT_ATOMS: atom_id res chain seq x y z
N MET A 1 -16.67 14.89 5.67
CA MET A 1 -16.63 13.42 5.85
C MET A 1 -15.15 13.03 5.78
N ILE A 2 -14.59 12.45 6.83
CA ILE A 2 -13.19 12.01 6.80
C ILE A 2 -13.17 10.67 6.05
N LEU A 3 -12.53 10.64 4.88
CA LEU A 3 -12.29 9.42 4.11
C LEU A 3 -11.13 8.65 4.77
N MET A 4 -11.34 7.37 5.04
CA MET A 4 -10.34 6.49 5.64
C MET A 4 -10.01 5.36 4.68
N PHE A 5 -8.74 5.03 4.55
CA PHE A 5 -8.25 3.99 3.66
C PHE A 5 -7.53 2.89 4.44
N ILE A 6 -7.70 1.66 3.97
CA ILE A 6 -6.93 0.49 4.39
C ILE A 6 -5.89 0.20 3.31
N LEU A 7 -4.62 0.39 3.64
CA LEU A 7 -3.49 -0.04 2.82
C LEU A 7 -3.01 -1.40 3.30
N ARG A 8 -3.17 -2.43 2.46
CA ARG A 8 -2.52 -3.72 2.70
C ARG A 8 -1.15 -3.71 2.06
N VAL A 9 -0.13 -3.95 2.89
CA VAL A 9 1.26 -3.95 2.47
C VAL A 9 1.97 -5.21 2.92
N THR A 10 3.03 -5.59 2.21
CA THR A 10 3.87 -6.73 2.59
C THR A 10 5.35 -6.39 2.44
N PRO A 11 6.24 -6.89 3.31
CA PRO A 11 7.68 -6.71 3.15
C PRO A 11 8.16 -7.19 1.78
N ALA A 12 9.12 -6.49 1.17
CA ALA A 12 9.69 -6.87 -0.12
C ALA A 12 10.24 -8.31 -0.17
N ARG A 13 10.75 -8.81 0.96
CA ARG A 13 11.24 -10.21 1.09
C ARG A 13 10.14 -11.28 0.96
N ASN A 14 8.88 -10.92 1.18
CA ASN A 14 7.74 -11.85 1.08
C ASN A 14 7.16 -11.89 -0.35
N VAL A 15 7.68 -11.07 -1.26
CA VAL A 15 7.20 -10.95 -2.64
C VAL A 15 8.08 -11.78 -3.56
N LEU A 16 7.47 -12.76 -4.25
CA LEU A 16 8.14 -13.50 -5.32
C LEU A 16 8.49 -12.54 -6.46
N ILE A 17 9.73 -12.63 -6.95
CA ILE A 17 10.24 -11.82 -8.07
C ILE A 17 9.29 -11.97 -9.27
N GLY A 18 8.83 -10.84 -9.81
CA GLY A 18 7.95 -10.80 -10.98
C GLY A 18 6.45 -11.04 -10.73
N LYS A 19 6.03 -11.48 -9.52
CA LYS A 19 4.61 -11.82 -9.24
C LYS A 19 3.85 -10.83 -8.35
N GLN A 20 4.45 -9.69 -7.99
CA GLN A 20 3.86 -8.69 -7.08
C GLN A 20 3.33 -9.33 -5.78
N CYS A 21 2.38 -8.69 -5.09
CA CYS A 21 1.67 -9.27 -3.95
C CYS A 21 0.75 -10.42 -4.40
N TYR A 22 1.28 -11.49 -4.97
CA TYR A 22 0.49 -12.69 -5.18
C TYR A 22 0.01 -13.18 -3.82
N LYS A 23 -1.26 -13.61 -3.75
CA LYS A 23 -1.90 -14.22 -2.58
C LYS A 23 -0.94 -15.20 -1.91
N SER A 24 -0.25 -14.77 -0.87
CA SER A 24 0.01 -15.69 0.21
C SER A 24 -1.34 -15.86 0.89
N ASP A 25 -1.88 -17.07 0.93
CA ASP A 25 -3.12 -17.33 1.67
C ASP A 25 -2.91 -17.18 3.18
N ARG A 26 -1.68 -16.88 3.61
CA ARG A 26 -1.34 -16.67 5.01
C ARG A 26 -1.48 -15.19 5.41
N PRO A 27 -2.43 -14.85 6.30
CA PRO A 27 -2.71 -13.47 6.69
C PRO A 27 -1.58 -12.82 7.50
N ASP A 28 -0.68 -13.60 8.08
CA ASP A 28 0.53 -13.16 8.80
C ASP A 28 1.58 -12.49 7.88
N MET A 29 1.47 -12.66 6.56
CA MET A 29 2.41 -12.05 5.60
C MET A 29 2.05 -10.62 5.20
N PHE A 30 0.86 -10.13 5.58
CA PHE A 30 0.38 -8.80 5.24
C PHE A 30 0.15 -7.96 6.50
N PHE A 31 0.46 -6.67 6.39
CA PHE A 31 0.11 -5.68 7.38
C PHE A 31 -0.93 -4.73 6.79
N SER A 32 -1.98 -4.44 7.55
CA SER A 32 -2.97 -3.43 7.19
C SER A 32 -2.64 -2.14 7.92
N LYS A 33 -2.44 -1.05 7.18
CA LYS A 33 -2.31 0.29 7.73
C LYS A 33 -3.58 1.07 7.42
N ILE A 34 -4.23 1.58 8.46
CA ILE A 34 -5.34 2.52 8.32
C ILE A 34 -4.77 3.93 8.25
N VAL A 35 -5.22 4.71 7.28
CA VAL A 35 -4.78 6.11 7.08
C VAL A 35 -5.97 6.98 6.70
N GLU A 36 -5.89 8.25 7.01
CA GLU A 36 -6.86 9.25 6.55
C GLU A 36 -6.43 9.81 5.19
N ASP A 37 -7.38 10.29 4.39
CA ASP A 37 -7.16 10.78 3.01
C ASP A 37 -6.05 11.85 2.90
N CYS A 38 -5.99 12.76 3.87
CA CYS A 38 -4.99 13.84 3.91
C CYS A 38 -3.65 13.42 4.56
N THR A 39 -3.49 12.15 4.93
CA THR A 39 -2.25 11.66 5.53
C THR A 39 -1.18 11.54 4.47
N LYS A 40 -0.07 12.27 4.64
CA LYS A 40 1.11 12.08 3.80
C LYS A 40 1.82 10.78 4.14
N ILE A 41 2.00 9.93 3.14
CA ILE A 41 2.64 8.64 3.24
C ILE A 41 4.01 8.71 2.59
N GLU A 42 5.04 8.29 3.32
CA GLU A 42 6.38 8.15 2.76
C GLU A 42 6.41 6.94 1.81
N VAL A 43 6.78 7.17 0.57
CA VAL A 43 6.94 6.15 -0.47
C VAL A 43 8.26 6.30 -1.18
N TYR A 44 8.75 5.19 -1.72
CA TYR A 44 9.86 5.13 -2.66
C TYR A 44 9.30 4.87 -4.05
N ASP A 45 9.55 5.79 -4.99
CA ASP A 45 9.18 5.64 -6.39
C ASP A 45 10.29 4.91 -7.14
N VAL A 46 9.97 3.75 -7.71
CA VAL A 46 10.93 2.92 -8.43
C VAL A 46 11.28 3.47 -9.81
N SER A 47 10.42 4.32 -10.38
CA SER A 47 10.62 4.91 -11.71
C SER A 47 11.73 5.95 -11.70
N ASP A 48 11.76 6.81 -10.68
CA ASP A 48 12.79 7.86 -10.52
C ASP A 48 13.80 7.58 -9.38
N ARG A 49 13.60 6.49 -8.64
CA ARG A 49 14.46 6.03 -7.52
C ARG A 49 14.53 7.03 -6.37
N LYS A 50 13.49 7.84 -6.15
CA LYS A 50 13.45 8.85 -5.09
C LYS A 50 12.40 8.55 -4.02
N LYS A 51 12.61 9.13 -2.83
CA LYS A 51 11.60 9.17 -1.78
C LYS A 51 10.63 10.32 -2.02
N LYS A 52 9.35 10.09 -1.76
CA LYS A 52 8.27 11.08 -1.91
C LYS A 52 7.31 10.98 -0.73
N LEU A 53 6.65 12.09 -0.41
CA LEU A 53 5.52 12.15 0.52
C LEU A 53 4.27 12.39 -0.31
N LEU A 54 3.42 11.37 -0.41
CA LEU A 54 2.23 11.37 -1.26
C LEU A 54 0.98 11.11 -0.43
N ASN A 55 -0.15 11.65 -0.86
CA ASN A 55 -1.47 11.26 -0.37
C ASN A 55 -1.87 9.90 -0.95
N VAL A 56 -2.86 9.24 -0.33
CA VAL A 56 -3.31 7.90 -0.76
C VAL A 56 -3.76 7.88 -2.22
N SER A 57 -4.45 8.93 -2.67
CA SER A 57 -4.95 9.11 -4.03
C SER A 57 -3.84 9.21 -5.09
N GLU A 58 -2.64 9.62 -4.71
CA GLU A 58 -1.48 9.78 -5.59
C GLU A 58 -0.62 8.50 -5.67
N ILE A 59 -0.94 7.48 -4.85
CA ILE A 59 -0.14 6.27 -4.77
C ILE A 59 -0.44 5.33 -5.95
N ASN A 60 0.58 5.13 -6.79
CA ASN A 60 0.57 4.07 -7.79
C ASN A 60 1.20 2.78 -7.23
N ARG A 61 0.40 1.74 -7.01
CA ARG A 61 0.86 0.44 -6.47
C ARG A 61 1.98 -0.24 -7.29
N ARG A 62 2.05 0.00 -8.60
CA ARG A 62 3.07 -0.61 -9.46
C ARG A 62 4.44 0.02 -9.23
N ASN A 63 4.46 1.34 -9.15
CA ASN A 63 5.70 2.13 -9.11
C ASN A 63 6.13 2.49 -7.70
N HIS A 64 5.20 2.59 -6.76
CA HIS A 64 5.50 3.02 -5.40
C HIS A 64 5.67 1.83 -4.46
N ARG A 65 6.65 1.97 -3.56
CA ARG A 65 6.88 1.08 -2.42
C ARG A 65 6.73 1.90 -1.17
N MET A 66 5.87 1.49 -0.25
CA MET A 66 5.66 2.24 0.99
C MET A 66 6.88 2.12 1.89
N ILE A 67 7.28 3.22 2.53
CA ILE A 67 8.33 3.21 3.55
C ILE A 67 7.67 3.24 4.92
N ILE A 68 7.99 2.24 5.76
CA ILE A 68 7.51 2.16 7.14
C ILE A 68 8.73 1.82 8.00
N ASN A 69 9.05 2.67 8.97
CA ASN A 69 10.22 2.53 9.85
C ASN A 69 11.52 2.25 9.08
N GLY A 70 11.74 2.99 7.99
CA GLY A 70 12.91 2.86 7.12
C GLY A 70 12.94 1.60 6.23
N LYS A 71 11.96 0.70 6.35
CA LYS A 71 11.86 -0.53 5.54
C LYS A 71 10.87 -0.33 4.39
N ARG A 72 11.16 -0.96 3.25
CA ARG A 72 10.33 -0.88 2.03
C ARG A 72 9.32 -2.02 1.98
N TYR A 73 8.08 -1.66 1.68
CA TYR A 73 6.95 -2.57 1.58
C TYR A 73 6.29 -2.43 0.20
N PHE A 74 5.82 -3.54 -0.35
CA PHE A 74 4.95 -3.54 -1.52
C PHE A 74 3.52 -3.20 -1.11
N ILE A 75 2.84 -2.43 -1.96
CA ILE A 75 1.45 -2.03 -1.75
C ILE A 75 0.57 -2.99 -2.54
N CYS A 76 -0.15 -3.83 -1.82
CA CYS A 76 -0.96 -4.90 -2.40
C CYS A 76 -2.34 -4.41 -2.78
N SER A 77 -3.01 -3.73 -1.85
CA SER A 77 -4.31 -3.09 -2.10
C SER A 77 -4.44 -1.81 -1.32
N ILE A 78 -5.25 -0.91 -1.86
CA ILE A 78 -5.71 0.32 -1.21
C ILE A 78 -7.24 0.25 -1.31
N THR A 79 -7.91 0.30 -0.16
CA THR A 79 -9.37 0.16 -0.09
C THR A 79 -9.93 1.29 0.75
N ASP A 80 -10.94 1.99 0.22
CA ASP A 80 -11.68 3.00 0.97
C ASP A 80 -12.66 2.30 1.93
N ILE A 81 -12.66 2.72 3.20
CA ILE A 81 -13.54 2.21 4.26
C ILE A 81 -14.99 2.68 4.05
N GLY A 82 -15.20 3.77 3.32
CA GLY A 82 -16.52 4.27 2.92
C GLY A 82 -17.16 3.49 1.77
N ASP A 83 -16.39 2.66 1.06
CA ASP A 83 -16.85 1.90 -0.10
C ASP A 83 -17.61 0.65 0.39
N LYS A 84 -18.88 0.85 0.75
CA LYS A 84 -19.89 -0.22 0.73
C LYS A 84 -20.01 -0.73 -0.71
N LYS A 85 -19.06 -1.53 -1.18
CA LYS A 85 -19.27 -2.31 -2.39
C LYS A 85 -20.48 -3.20 -2.15
N LYS A 86 -21.58 -2.83 -2.81
CA LYS A 86 -22.72 -3.69 -3.08
C LYS A 86 -22.16 -5.06 -3.48
N ALA A 87 -22.39 -6.06 -2.63
CA ALA A 87 -22.39 -7.44 -3.08
C ALA A 87 -23.43 -7.52 -4.20
N ILE A 88 -22.97 -7.87 -5.41
CA ILE A 88 -23.84 -8.33 -6.49
C ILE A 88 -23.90 -9.85 -6.34
#